data_AF-A0A7C4XYP8-F1
#
_entry.id   AF-A0A7C4XYP8-F1
#
_cell.length_a   1.000
_cell.length_b   1.000
_cell.length_c   1.000
_cell.angle_alpha   90.00
_cell.angle_beta   90.00
_cell.angle_gamma   90.00
#
_symmetry.space_group_name_H-M   'P 1'
#
loop_
_entity.id
_entity.type
_entity.pdbx_description
1 polymer ?
#
loop_
_entity_poly.entity_id
_entity_poly.type
_entity_poly.pdbx_seq_one_letter_code
_entity_poly.pdbx_strand_id
1 'polypeptide(L)'
;MKKIITILSVAALLAACSGGGNSGSNLAKEVCDCYQKANGMDASDPNRAKAQADCLASQGLAWNKIKDNQKEADEFNKIIADCGKELIKKSVQ
;
A
#
# COMPACT_ATOMS: atom_id res chain seq x y z
N MET A 1 -28.21 9.02 52.14
CA MET A 1 -27.76 10.14 51.28
C MET A 1 -27.00 9.56 50.09
N LYS A 2 -27.34 10.01 48.86
CA LYS A 2 -26.64 9.85 47.55
C LYS A 2 -26.35 8.41 47.10
N LYS A 3 -27.11 7.84 46.15
CA LYS A 3 -26.92 7.94 44.67
C LYS A 3 -25.45 7.69 44.30
N ILE A 4 -25.08 6.70 43.50
CA ILE A 4 -25.31 6.66 42.05
C ILE A 4 -25.09 5.21 41.55
N ILE A 5 -26.06 4.72 40.78
CA ILE A 5 -25.95 3.59 39.85
C ILE A 5 -25.20 4.10 38.62
N THR A 6 -24.14 3.43 38.18
CA THR A 6 -23.66 3.58 36.80
C THR A 6 -23.20 2.24 36.25
N ILE A 7 -24.07 1.68 35.44
CA ILE A 7 -23.85 0.54 34.54
C ILE A 7 -22.89 1.04 33.46
N LEU A 8 -21.65 0.52 33.44
CA LEU A 8 -20.75 0.70 32.31
C LEU A 8 -20.90 -0.49 31.38
N SER A 9 -21.87 -0.35 30.47
CA SER A 9 -21.94 -1.11 29.23
C SER A 9 -20.79 -0.65 28.32
N VAL A 10 -19.86 -1.54 28.01
CA VAL A 10 -19.08 -1.46 26.76
C VAL A 10 -19.21 -2.81 26.06
N ALA A 11 -20.35 -2.96 25.37
CA ALA A 11 -20.47 -3.87 24.25
C ALA A 11 -20.07 -3.09 22.99
N ALA A 12 -19.00 -3.51 22.33
CA ALA A 12 -18.79 -3.43 20.88
C ALA A 12 -17.44 -4.11 20.56
N LEU A 13 -17.44 -5.33 20.03
CA LEU A 13 -17.65 -5.66 18.61
C LEU A 13 -16.34 -5.54 17.79
N LEU A 14 -15.87 -6.71 17.37
CA LEU A 14 -15.43 -7.01 16.00
C LEU A 14 -14.23 -6.24 15.45
N ALA A 15 -13.09 -6.89 15.49
CA ALA A 15 -12.42 -7.32 14.27
C ALA A 15 -11.74 -8.65 14.61
N ALA A 16 -12.40 -9.80 14.49
CA ALA A 16 -12.48 -10.45 13.20
C ALA A 16 -11.23 -10.09 12.38
N CYS A 17 -10.12 -10.79 12.64
CA CYS A 17 -9.00 -10.93 11.71
C CYS A 17 -9.53 -11.70 10.49
N SER A 18 -10.48 -11.08 9.79
CA SER A 18 -11.07 -11.54 8.55
C SER A 18 -10.10 -11.14 7.46
N GLY A 19 -9.57 -12.14 6.78
CA GLY A 19 -9.00 -11.95 5.46
C GLY A 19 -7.50 -12.11 5.44
N GLY A 20 -7.07 -13.36 5.19
CA GLY A 20 -5.91 -13.59 4.33
C GLY A 20 -6.21 -13.11 2.90
N GLY A 21 -6.52 -11.83 2.74
CA GLY A 21 -6.55 -11.10 1.49
C GLY A 21 -5.30 -10.24 1.41
N ASN A 22 -4.72 -10.08 0.21
CA ASN A 22 -3.50 -9.30 0.00
C ASN A 22 -3.61 -7.93 0.67
N SER A 23 -2.99 -7.76 1.84
CA SER A 23 -3.02 -6.52 2.60
C SER A 23 -2.48 -5.36 1.75
N GLY A 24 -2.94 -4.14 2.03
CA GLY A 24 -2.41 -2.93 1.38
C GLY A 24 -0.88 -2.87 1.43
N SER A 25 -0.30 -3.30 2.55
CA SER A 25 1.16 -3.45 2.70
C SER A 25 1.82 -4.41 1.69
N ASN A 26 1.22 -5.57 1.43
CA ASN A 26 1.77 -6.54 0.48
C ASN A 26 1.63 -6.07 -0.97
N LEU A 27 0.47 -5.51 -1.32
CA LEU A 27 0.24 -4.96 -2.65
C LEU A 27 1.21 -3.81 -2.96
N ALA A 28 1.52 -2.94 -1.99
CA ALA A 28 2.47 -1.87 -2.19
C ALA A 28 3.90 -2.37 -2.41
N LYS A 29 4.30 -3.45 -1.73
CA LYS A 29 5.61 -4.10 -1.95
C LYS A 29 5.71 -4.67 -3.35
N GLU A 30 4.69 -5.38 -3.83
CA GLU A 30 4.65 -5.92 -5.20
C GLU A 30 4.81 -4.81 -6.25
N VAL A 31 4.12 -3.68 -6.06
CA VAL A 31 4.24 -2.49 -6.93
C VAL A 31 5.64 -1.87 -6.84
N CYS A 32 6.20 -1.73 -5.63
CA CYS A 32 7.55 -1.21 -5.44
C CYS A 32 8.60 -2.09 -6.12
N ASP A 33 8.51 -3.41 -5.97
CA ASP A 33 9.41 -4.38 -6.61
C ASP A 33 9.33 -4.27 -8.14
N CYS A 34 8.14 -4.03 -8.69
CA CYS A 34 7.96 -3.77 -10.11
C CYS A 34 8.76 -2.54 -10.55
N TYR A 35 8.59 -1.41 -9.86
CA TYR A 35 9.32 -0.18 -10.19
C TYR A 35 10.83 -0.31 -10.00
N GLN A 36 11.28 -1.04 -8.98
CA GLN A 36 12.70 -1.33 -8.79
C GLN A 36 13.28 -2.12 -9.97
N LYS A 37 12.56 -3.12 -10.47
CA LYS A 37 12.97 -3.89 -11.67
C LYS A 37 13.00 -2.99 -12.89
N ALA A 38 11.93 -2.23 -13.15
CA ALA A 38 11.85 -1.35 -14.32
C ALA A 38 12.92 -0.26 -14.31
N ASN A 39 13.22 0.31 -13.14
CA ASN A 39 14.26 1.33 -13.00
C ASN A 39 15.68 0.76 -12.96
N GLY A 40 15.84 -0.54 -12.67
CA GLY A 40 17.11 -1.25 -12.79
C GLY A 40 17.47 -1.69 -14.21
N MET A 41 16.56 -1.53 -15.18
CA MET A 41 16.85 -1.75 -16.59
C MET A 41 17.76 -0.65 -17.14
N ASP A 42 18.59 -0.99 -18.12
CA ASP A 42 19.40 -0.01 -18.84
C ASP A 42 18.54 1.12 -19.41
N ALA A 43 19.06 2.35 -19.34
CA ALA A 43 18.33 3.53 -19.81
C ALA A 43 18.02 3.46 -21.32
N SER A 44 18.83 2.74 -22.09
CA SER A 44 18.63 2.49 -23.52
C SER A 44 17.80 1.24 -23.84
N ASP A 45 17.37 0.47 -22.84
CA ASP A 45 16.53 -0.70 -23.08
C ASP A 45 15.17 -0.24 -23.63
N PRO A 46 14.78 -0.65 -24.86
CA PRO A 46 13.53 -0.23 -25.47
C PRO A 46 12.28 -0.68 -24.68
N ASN A 47 12.41 -1.68 -23.82
CA ASN A 47 11.32 -2.20 -22.99
C ASN A 47 11.18 -1.47 -21.66
N ARG A 48 12.15 -0.63 -21.26
CA ARG A 48 12.14 0.06 -19.96
C ARG A 48 10.88 0.92 -19.78
N ALA A 49 10.52 1.70 -20.80
CA ALA A 49 9.32 2.52 -20.78
C ALA A 49 8.04 1.68 -20.63
N LYS A 50 7.98 0.54 -21.33
CA LYS A 50 6.86 -0.40 -21.20
C LYS A 50 6.78 -1.00 -19.80
N ALA A 51 7.91 -1.43 -19.23
CA ALA A 51 7.95 -1.99 -17.87
C ALA A 51 7.45 -0.98 -16.82
N GLN A 52 7.85 0.30 -16.94
CA GLN A 52 7.34 1.36 -16.06
C GLN A 52 5.83 1.59 -16.20
N ALA A 53 5.30 1.54 -17.43
CA ALA A 53 3.87 1.66 -17.68
C ALA A 53 3.08 0.47 -17.11
N ASP A 54 3.62 -0.74 -17.23
CA ASP A 54 3.01 -1.95 -16.67
C ASP A 54 2.97 -1.85 -15.12
N CYS A 55 4.03 -1.34 -14.48
CA CYS A 55 4.03 -1.10 -13.03
C CYS A 55 2.97 -0.07 -12.60
N LEU A 56 2.78 1.00 -13.37
CA LEU A 56 1.75 2.01 -13.10
C LEU A 56 0.34 1.41 -13.20
N ALA A 57 0.10 0.55 -14.20
CA ALA A 57 -1.16 -0.17 -14.32
C ALA A 57 -1.39 -1.10 -13.11
N SER A 58 -0.37 -1.86 -12.69
CA SER A 58 -0.43 -2.70 -11.50
C SER A 58 -0.70 -1.89 -10.23
N GLN A 59 -0.12 -0.71 -10.07
CA GLN A 59 -0.41 0.21 -8.96
C GLN A 59 -1.89 0.61 -8.94
N GLY A 60 -2.46 0.98 -10.08
CA GLY A 60 -3.88 1.34 -10.18
C GLY A 60 -4.81 0.18 -9.84
N LEU A 61 -4.49 -1.03 -10.30
CA LEU A 61 -5.22 -2.25 -9.95
C LEU A 61 -5.14 -2.58 -8.46
N ALA A 62 -3.95 -2.46 -7.87
CA ALA A 62 -3.76 -2.65 -6.44
C ALA A 62 -4.55 -1.63 -5.62
N TRP A 63 -4.45 -0.34 -5.97
CA TRP A 63 -5.19 0.73 -5.31
C TRP A 63 -6.71 0.48 -5.34
N ASN A 64 -7.27 0.08 -6.48
CA ASN A 64 -8.71 -0.19 -6.59
C ASN A 64 -9.19 -1.33 -5.68
N LYS A 65 -8.33 -2.26 -5.27
CA LYS A 65 -8.70 -3.34 -4.34
C LYS A 65 -8.84 -2.87 -2.89
N ILE A 66 -8.12 -1.81 -2.52
CA ILE A 66 -7.91 -1.42 -1.11
C ILE A 66 -8.34 0.01 -0.77
N LYS A 67 -8.67 0.85 -1.78
CA LYS A 67 -9.00 2.27 -1.60
C LYS A 67 -10.18 2.53 -0.65
N ASP A 68 -11.11 1.59 -0.54
CA ASP A 68 -12.30 1.72 0.32
C ASP A 68 -12.03 1.23 1.77
N ASN A 69 -10.84 0.66 2.02
CA ASN A 69 -10.35 0.30 3.34
C ASN A 69 -9.25 1.27 3.78
N GLN A 70 -9.62 2.27 4.60
CA GLN A 70 -8.73 3.37 4.97
C GLN A 70 -7.39 2.88 5.56
N LYS A 71 -7.40 1.85 6.41
CA LYS A 71 -6.16 1.31 7.00
C LYS A 71 -5.23 0.75 5.91
N GLU A 72 -5.77 -0.05 4.99
CA GLU A 72 -4.97 -0.64 3.92
C GLU A 72 -4.50 0.42 2.90
N ALA A 73 -5.36 1.41 2.61
CA ALA A 73 -5.02 2.56 1.79
C ALA A 73 -3.85 3.37 2.36
N ASP A 74 -3.87 3.65 3.67
CA ASP A 74 -2.81 4.39 4.36
C ASP A 74 -1.49 3.60 4.35
N GLU A 75 -1.54 2.31 4.65
CA GLU A 75 -0.37 1.41 4.58
C GLU A 75 0.21 1.36 3.17
N PHE A 76 -0.65 1.19 2.16
CA PHE A 76 -0.25 1.15 0.75
C PHE A 76 0.45 2.45 0.35
N ASN A 77 -0.18 3.60 0.61
CA ASN A 77 0.34 4.90 0.23
C ASN A 77 1.66 5.23 0.93
N LYS A 78 1.81 4.86 2.21
CA LYS A 78 3.07 5.04 2.95
C LYS A 78 4.22 4.30 2.28
N ILE A 79 4.03 3.01 1.96
CA ILE A 79 5.08 2.19 1.36
C ILE A 79 5.42 2.68 -0.06
N ILE A 80 4.41 3.03 -0.87
CA ILE A 80 4.65 3.58 -2.22
C ILE A 80 5.42 4.91 -2.14
N ALA A 81 5.07 5.80 -1.22
CA ALA A 81 5.76 7.08 -1.06
C ALA A 81 7.22 6.89 -0.66
N ASP A 82 7.50 5.98 0.28
CA ASP A 82 8.88 5.68 0.70
C ASP A 82 9.67 5.00 -0.41
N CYS A 83 9.06 4.06 -1.15
CA CYS A 83 9.66 3.47 -2.34
C CYS A 83 10.04 4.52 -3.41
N GLY A 84 9.12 5.45 -3.70
CA GLY A 84 9.36 6.53 -4.66
C GLY A 84 10.56 7.41 -4.29
N LYS A 85 10.69 7.77 -3.00
CA LYS A 85 11.85 8.53 -2.50
C LYS A 85 13.16 7.77 -2.75
N GLU A 86 13.19 6.47 -2.47
CA GLU A 86 14.39 5.65 -2.67
C GLU A 86 14.76 5.49 -4.15
N LEU A 87 13.77 5.32 -5.02
CA LEU A 87 13.99 5.25 -6.47
C LEU A 87 14.57 6.56 -7.02
N ILE A 88 14.04 7.71 -6.57
CA ILE A 88 14.56 9.03 -6.96
C ILE A 88 16.01 9.20 -6.52
N LYS A 89 16.33 8.88 -5.25
CA LYS A 89 17.69 8.94 -4.72
C LYS A 89 18.68 8.14 -5.56
N LYS A 90 18.28 6.94 -6.01
CA LYS A 90 19.12 6.08 -6.86
C LYS A 90 19.26 6.59 -8.30
N SER A 91 18.29 7.33 -8.81
CA SER A 91 18.34 7.84 -10.20
C SER A 91 19.22 9.08 -10.41
N VAL A 92 19.61 9.76 -9.32
CA VAL A 92 20.43 10.99 -9.35
C VAL A 92 21.89 10.75 -8.95
N GLN A 93 22.26 9.49 -8.71
CA GLN A 93 23.62 9.04 -8.41
C GLN A 93 24.21 8.38 -9.65
#